data_AF-A0A5B8B6I6-F1
#
_entry.id   AF-A0A5B8B6I6-F1
#
_cell.length_a   1.000
_cell.length_b   1.000
_cell.length_c   1.000
_cell.angle_alpha   90.00
_cell.angle_beta   90.00
_cell.angle_gamma   90.00
#
_symmetry.space_group_name_H-M   'P 1'
#
loop_
_entity.id
_entity.type
_entity.pdbx_description
1 polymer ?
#
loop_
_entity_poly.entity_id
_entity_poly.type
_entity_poly.pdbx_seq_one_letter_code
_entity_poly.pdbx_strand_id
1 'polypeptide(L)'
;MAISVPYFTIKTKSDPGELVFWRRPTGKKQARLAGRYALEPDIDLKAFSCNAVIDWIVVCFWLGRKTQVQWLKRDVDSALRTNCHVDIHDEEPGGVSDKFDVRIQEPNLRKIRALCDALEVKFGLEIMPIVRAIEVSVDFKPKEPDDAARAKLYSALTRHFWTDRDVISRLYDRPRFTWGTKAEAAAEKKKKHDQVLMHFPNEEPCVNEHFLISTKHDRAPFVDANYYVGAKDADVRWRIMDKVVDRQNRSAGTSVRLDEADKRVRVEVTLDRPAVEQLGVTFLEDLPRMFSARLQGKFFKFMFPTFLDVGKTGRSRDAAIKLWHDQQRIQKFLKTGVIGLKAMDDARERQARRLRKRERGRLVSKELKMKLPPRIGTQKAGTFLAYDELNGRVSDALGELERRVGAAFSG
;
A
#
# COMPACT_ATOMS: atom_id res chain seq x y z
N MET A 1 -6.28 4.27 -29.06
CA MET A 1 -4.97 4.94 -28.92
C MET A 1 -4.29 4.43 -27.66
N ALA A 2 -3.09 3.88 -27.81
CA ALA A 2 -2.25 3.44 -26.71
C ALA A 2 -1.48 4.64 -26.10
N ILE A 3 -1.14 4.54 -24.82
CA ILE A 3 -0.19 5.45 -24.15
C ILE A 3 0.87 4.58 -23.50
N SER A 4 2.14 4.77 -23.85
CA SER A 4 3.24 4.03 -23.26
C SER A 4 3.90 4.83 -22.14
N VAL A 5 4.37 4.11 -21.12
CA VAL A 5 5.15 4.67 -20.01
C VAL A 5 6.46 3.90 -19.91
N PRO A 6 7.62 4.53 -20.14
CA PRO A 6 8.89 3.85 -20.01
C PRO A 6 9.11 3.45 -18.56
N TYR A 7 9.74 2.30 -18.37
CA TYR A 7 10.25 1.94 -17.06
C TYR A 7 11.57 2.66 -16.79
N PHE A 8 11.84 2.90 -15.52
CA PHE A 8 13.11 3.41 -15.05
C PHE A 8 13.68 2.43 -14.03
N THR A 9 14.94 2.08 -14.16
CA THR A 9 15.68 1.25 -13.19
C THR A 9 16.75 2.09 -12.51
N ILE A 10 17.15 1.69 -11.31
CA ILE A 10 18.24 2.34 -10.57
C ILE A 10 19.29 1.37 -10.05
N LYS A 11 18.95 0.09 -9.92
CA LYS A 11 19.83 -1.01 -9.53
C LYS A 11 20.28 -1.82 -10.73
N THR A 12 19.41 -2.03 -11.72
CA THR A 12 19.72 -2.79 -12.95
C THR A 12 20.05 -1.87 -14.13
N LYS A 13 20.99 -2.30 -14.98
CA LYS A 13 21.44 -1.55 -16.19
C LYS A 13 20.73 -1.98 -17.49
N SER A 14 19.79 -2.91 -17.43
CA SER A 14 19.08 -3.44 -18.60
C SER A 14 18.08 -2.43 -19.15
N ASP A 15 17.77 -2.53 -20.45
CA ASP A 15 16.61 -1.85 -21.04
C ASP A 15 15.35 -2.44 -20.40
N PRO A 16 14.61 -1.65 -19.62
CA PRO A 16 13.54 -2.22 -18.82
C PRO A 16 12.27 -2.46 -19.66
N GLY A 17 12.10 -1.80 -20.82
CA GLY A 17 10.89 -1.80 -21.63
C GLY A 17 9.87 -0.71 -21.25
N GLU A 18 8.58 -0.95 -21.53
CA GLU A 18 7.50 -0.01 -21.23
C GLU A 18 6.18 -0.67 -20.78
N LEU A 19 5.36 0.09 -20.04
CA LEU A 19 3.97 -0.25 -19.73
C LEU A 19 3.04 0.49 -20.69
N VAL A 20 2.32 -0.29 -21.51
CA VAL A 20 1.31 0.24 -22.44
C VAL A 20 -0.04 0.35 -21.72
N PHE A 21 -0.75 1.44 -21.95
CA PHE A 21 -2.12 1.65 -21.49
C PHE A 21 -3.09 1.75 -22.68
N TRP A 22 -4.18 1.01 -22.60
CA TRP A 22 -5.30 1.09 -23.53
C TRP A 22 -6.42 1.97 -22.98
N ARG A 23 -7.01 2.79 -23.86
CA ARG A 23 -8.24 3.52 -23.55
C ARG A 23 -9.42 2.58 -23.70
N ARG A 24 -10.10 2.28 -22.59
CA ARG A 24 -11.29 1.42 -22.56
C ARG A 24 -12.53 2.25 -22.24
N PRO A 25 -13.52 2.35 -23.14
CA PRO A 25 -14.78 3.02 -22.82
C PRO A 25 -15.41 2.38 -21.58
N THR A 26 -15.85 3.20 -20.62
CA THR A 26 -16.38 2.66 -19.35
C THR A 26 -17.77 2.02 -19.53
N GLY A 27 -18.54 2.47 -20.53
CA GLY A 27 -19.93 2.04 -20.75
C GLY A 27 -20.90 2.40 -19.60
N LYS A 28 -20.45 3.10 -18.56
CA LYS A 28 -21.27 3.37 -17.37
C LYS A 28 -22.22 4.55 -17.61
N LYS A 29 -23.48 4.37 -17.22
CA LYS A 29 -24.53 5.42 -17.30
C LYS A 29 -24.50 6.42 -16.13
N GLN A 30 -23.80 6.10 -15.04
CA GLN A 30 -23.68 6.99 -13.88
C GLN A 30 -23.12 8.34 -14.31
N ALA A 31 -23.76 9.45 -13.92
CA ALA A 31 -23.38 10.80 -14.37
C ALA A 31 -21.89 11.13 -14.17
N ARG A 32 -21.28 10.64 -13.08
CA ARG A 32 -19.84 10.83 -12.79
C ARG A 32 -18.90 10.10 -13.76
N LEU A 33 -19.40 9.07 -14.45
CA LEU A 33 -18.65 8.19 -15.37
C LEU A 33 -19.13 8.26 -16.81
N ALA A 34 -20.29 8.86 -17.07
CA ALA A 34 -20.87 8.97 -18.39
C ALA A 34 -19.92 9.72 -19.35
N GLY A 35 -19.71 9.16 -20.54
CA GLY A 35 -18.81 9.72 -21.54
C GLY A 35 -17.32 9.66 -21.15
N ARG A 36 -16.94 8.76 -20.23
CA ARG A 36 -15.54 8.56 -19.83
C ARG A 36 -14.98 7.23 -20.34
N TYR A 37 -13.66 7.18 -20.50
CA TYR A 37 -12.86 5.97 -20.68
C TYR A 37 -11.92 5.77 -19.48
N ALA A 38 -11.55 4.54 -19.22
CA ALA A 38 -10.50 4.16 -18.27
C ALA A 38 -9.16 3.98 -19.00
N LEU A 39 -8.05 4.21 -18.30
CA LEU A 39 -6.74 3.72 -18.73
C LEU A 39 -6.48 2.36 -18.07
N GLU A 40 -6.48 1.33 -18.90
CA GLU A 40 -6.24 -0.05 -18.51
C GLU A 40 -4.81 -0.43 -18.93
N PRO A 41 -3.96 -0.93 -18.02
CA PRO A 41 -2.65 -1.41 -18.39
C PRO A 41 -2.83 -2.65 -19.24
N ASP A 42 -2.13 -2.70 -20.36
CA ASP A 42 -1.93 -3.93 -21.09
C ASP A 42 -1.17 -4.87 -20.16
N ILE A 43 -1.77 -5.89 -19.58
CA ILE A 43 -1.09 -6.89 -18.75
C ILE A 43 -1.94 -8.16 -18.68
N ASP A 44 -1.32 -9.31 -18.91
CA ASP A 44 -2.00 -10.59 -18.68
C ASP A 44 -1.84 -11.00 -17.21
N LEU A 45 -2.86 -10.73 -16.39
CA LEU A 45 -2.85 -11.15 -15.00
C LEU A 45 -2.93 -12.68 -14.86
N LYS A 46 -3.37 -13.43 -15.89
CA LYS A 46 -3.43 -14.91 -15.88
C LYS A 46 -2.06 -15.55 -16.00
N ALA A 47 -1.06 -14.83 -16.47
CA ALA A 47 0.34 -15.25 -16.46
C ALA A 47 0.94 -15.33 -15.05
N PHE A 48 0.22 -14.86 -14.02
CA PHE A 48 0.68 -14.86 -12.63
C PHE A 48 -0.18 -15.78 -11.76
N SER A 49 0.51 -16.49 -10.85
CA SER A 49 -0.10 -17.04 -9.64
C SER A 49 -0.18 -15.95 -8.57
N CYS A 50 -1.26 -15.95 -7.79
CA CYS A 50 -1.53 -14.96 -6.76
C CYS A 50 -1.71 -15.69 -5.42
N ASN A 51 -0.87 -15.41 -4.44
CA ASN A 51 -0.88 -16.07 -3.14
C ASN A 51 -0.76 -15.05 -2.01
N ALA A 52 -1.58 -15.17 -0.96
CA ALA A 52 -1.45 -14.33 0.22
C ALA A 52 -0.83 -15.08 1.40
N VAL A 53 0.02 -14.44 2.18
CA VAL A 53 0.70 -15.02 3.35
C VAL A 53 0.76 -14.02 4.49
N ILE A 54 0.84 -14.50 5.73
CA ILE A 54 1.27 -13.68 6.87
C ILE A 54 2.81 -13.71 6.84
N ASP A 55 3.45 -12.57 6.61
CA ASP A 55 4.93 -12.49 6.56
C ASP A 55 5.50 -12.50 7.97
N TRP A 56 4.85 -11.82 8.91
CA TRP A 56 5.13 -11.91 10.34
C TRP A 56 3.93 -11.50 11.18
N ILE A 57 3.95 -11.90 12.45
CA ILE A 57 3.00 -11.49 13.48
C ILE A 57 3.76 -11.11 14.75
N VAL A 58 3.25 -10.12 15.48
CA VAL A 58 3.69 -9.78 16.84
C VAL A 58 2.58 -10.19 17.81
N VAL A 59 2.92 -11.11 18.71
CA VAL A 59 2.02 -11.57 19.77
C VAL A 59 2.53 -11.04 21.10
N CYS A 60 1.67 -10.34 21.83
CA CYS A 60 1.95 -9.84 23.17
C CYS A 60 1.49 -10.89 24.19
N PHE A 61 2.41 -11.30 25.06
CA PHE A 61 2.14 -12.20 26.17
C PHE A 61 2.18 -11.42 27.48
N TRP A 62 1.16 -11.63 28.31
CA TRP A 62 1.09 -11.12 29.69
C TRP A 62 1.12 -12.32 30.62
N LEU A 63 2.25 -12.50 31.30
CA LEU A 63 2.55 -13.68 32.09
C LEU A 63 2.13 -13.47 33.55
N GLY A 64 1.55 -14.48 34.19
CA GLY A 64 1.21 -14.42 35.62
C GLY A 64 2.44 -14.49 36.54
N ARG A 65 3.61 -14.79 35.98
CA ARG A 65 4.91 -14.79 36.69
C ARG A 65 5.92 -14.00 35.87
N LYS A 66 6.53 -12.99 36.52
CA LYS A 66 7.62 -12.22 35.93
C LYS A 66 8.80 -13.12 35.60
N THR A 67 9.44 -12.84 34.48
CA THR A 67 10.63 -13.56 34.02
C THR A 67 11.57 -12.60 33.30
N GLN A 68 12.79 -13.05 33.00
CA GLN A 68 13.72 -12.28 32.17
C GLN A 68 13.53 -12.63 30.70
N VAL A 69 13.76 -11.65 29.82
CA VAL A 69 13.60 -11.79 28.36
C VAL A 69 14.37 -12.99 27.80
N GLN A 70 15.56 -13.29 28.33
CA GLN A 70 16.39 -14.40 27.88
C GLN A 70 15.77 -15.78 28.14
N TRP A 71 15.01 -15.94 29.23
CA TRP A 71 14.35 -17.20 29.56
C TRP A 71 13.13 -17.42 28.70
N LEU A 72 12.27 -16.39 28.55
CA LEU A 72 11.14 -16.43 27.64
C LEU A 72 11.61 -16.70 26.21
N LYS A 73 12.61 -15.95 25.75
CA LYS A 73 13.18 -16.10 24.42
C LYS A 73 13.68 -17.52 24.17
N ARG A 74 14.39 -18.14 25.11
CA ARG A 74 14.84 -19.53 24.99
C ARG A 74 13.66 -20.48 24.78
N ASP A 75 12.59 -20.31 25.54
CA ASP A 75 11.40 -21.17 25.46
C ASP A 75 10.65 -20.97 24.13
N VAL A 76 10.48 -19.71 23.72
CA VAL A 76 9.88 -19.32 22.43
C VAL A 76 10.68 -19.89 21.26
N ASP A 77 11.99 -19.66 21.24
CA ASP A 77 12.87 -20.11 20.15
C ASP A 77 12.91 -21.64 20.07
N SER A 78 12.89 -22.33 21.22
CA SER A 78 12.83 -23.79 21.29
C SER A 78 11.53 -24.34 20.70
N ALA A 79 10.39 -23.77 21.09
CA ALA A 79 9.07 -24.20 20.61
C ALA A 79 8.88 -23.95 19.11
N LEU A 80 9.30 -22.77 18.63
CA LEU A 80 9.11 -22.37 17.24
C LEU A 80 10.23 -22.90 16.31
N ARG A 81 11.36 -23.32 16.88
CA ARG A 81 12.60 -23.71 16.18
C ARG A 81 13.13 -22.59 15.26
N THR A 82 13.04 -21.35 15.74
CA THR A 82 13.52 -20.16 15.03
C THR A 82 13.89 -19.08 16.02
N ASN A 83 14.84 -18.22 15.64
CA ASN A 83 15.31 -17.11 16.46
C ASN A 83 14.31 -15.94 16.37
N CYS A 84 13.43 -15.81 17.35
CA CYS A 84 12.42 -14.75 17.39
C CYS A 84 12.97 -13.47 18.02
N HIS A 85 12.46 -12.32 17.59
CA HIS A 85 12.73 -11.07 18.29
C HIS A 85 11.72 -10.90 19.43
N VAL A 86 12.22 -10.59 20.64
CA VAL A 86 11.41 -10.39 21.83
C VAL A 86 11.71 -9.00 22.36
N ASP A 87 10.69 -8.16 22.42
CA ASP A 87 10.71 -6.85 23.06
C ASP A 87 10.09 -6.97 24.46
N ILE A 88 10.72 -6.34 25.45
CA ILE A 88 10.27 -6.28 26.84
C ILE A 88 9.52 -4.97 27.08
N HIS A 89 8.39 -5.05 27.79
CA HIS A 89 7.62 -3.89 28.23
C HIS A 89 7.65 -3.79 29.75
N ASP A 90 7.46 -2.59 30.30
CA ASP A 90 7.37 -2.37 31.76
C ASP A 90 8.53 -3.04 32.55
N GLU A 91 9.77 -2.94 32.04
CA GLU A 91 10.94 -3.59 32.64
C GLU A 91 11.23 -3.09 34.06
N GLU A 92 11.39 -4.03 34.99
CA GLU A 92 11.67 -3.79 36.40
C GLU A 92 13.15 -4.09 36.76
N PRO A 93 13.63 -3.65 37.94
CA PRO A 93 14.96 -3.99 38.43
C PRO A 93 15.26 -5.49 38.34
N GLY A 94 16.43 -5.84 37.80
CA GLY A 94 16.80 -7.23 37.52
C GLY A 94 16.41 -7.73 36.13
N GLY A 95 15.91 -6.84 35.27
CA GLY A 95 15.58 -7.13 33.86
C GLY A 95 14.39 -8.07 33.72
N VAL A 96 13.45 -7.98 34.67
CA VAL A 96 12.26 -8.82 34.72
C VAL A 96 11.05 -8.05 34.25
N SER A 97 10.10 -8.77 33.64
CA SER A 97 8.80 -8.25 33.24
C SER A 97 7.79 -9.38 33.17
N ASP A 98 6.51 -9.03 33.16
CA ASP A 98 5.38 -9.89 32.83
C ASP A 98 4.87 -9.65 31.41
N LYS A 99 5.32 -8.62 30.68
CA LYS A 99 4.81 -8.25 29.35
C LYS A 99 5.88 -8.29 28.28
N PHE A 100 5.62 -9.07 27.24
CA PHE A 100 6.57 -9.30 26.16
C PHE A 100 5.90 -9.31 24.80
N ASP A 101 6.45 -8.58 23.84
CA ASP A 101 6.09 -8.69 22.43
C ASP A 101 7.03 -9.65 21.72
N VAL A 102 6.49 -10.71 21.14
CA VAL A 102 7.25 -11.70 20.38
C VAL A 102 6.91 -11.55 18.91
N ARG A 103 7.90 -11.15 18.11
CA ARG A 103 7.78 -11.09 16.65
C ARG A 103 8.20 -12.41 16.01
N ILE A 104 7.26 -13.03 15.32
CA ILE A 104 7.39 -14.34 14.69
C ILE A 104 7.30 -14.17 13.17
N GLN A 105 8.39 -14.48 12.48
CA GLN A 105 8.48 -14.45 11.02
C GLN A 105 7.92 -15.74 10.42
N GLU A 106 7.25 -15.65 9.27
CA GLU A 106 6.61 -16.75 8.54
C GLU A 106 5.85 -17.71 9.47
N PRO A 107 4.88 -17.19 10.25
CA PRO A 107 4.35 -17.87 11.41
C PRO A 107 3.66 -19.19 11.07
N ASN A 108 4.04 -20.25 11.78
CA ASN A 108 3.28 -21.49 11.83
C ASN A 108 2.27 -21.42 12.99
N LEU A 109 1.02 -21.11 12.67
CA LEU A 109 -0.02 -20.83 13.67
C LEU A 109 -0.30 -21.99 14.63
N ARG A 110 -0.14 -23.25 14.19
CA ARG A 110 -0.26 -24.43 15.07
C ARG A 110 0.85 -24.46 16.13
N LYS A 111 2.08 -24.16 15.72
CA LYS A 111 3.21 -24.05 16.66
C LYS A 111 3.06 -22.86 17.61
N ILE A 112 2.51 -21.74 17.14
CA ILE A 112 2.25 -20.58 18.01
C ILE A 112 1.21 -20.94 19.07
N ARG A 113 0.15 -21.66 18.70
CA ARG A 113 -0.84 -22.14 19.69
C ARG A 113 -0.22 -23.08 20.72
N ALA A 114 0.55 -24.07 20.28
CA ALA A 114 1.27 -24.97 21.18
C ALA A 114 2.26 -24.21 22.10
N LEU A 115 2.88 -23.12 21.60
CA LEU A 115 3.69 -22.23 22.41
C LEU A 115 2.83 -21.51 23.46
N CYS A 116 1.65 -21.01 23.12
CA CYS A 116 0.74 -20.36 24.07
C CYS A 116 0.37 -21.33 25.21
N ASP A 117 0.02 -22.58 24.88
CA ASP A 117 -0.28 -23.62 25.87
C ASP A 117 0.93 -23.91 26.77
N ALA A 118 2.13 -23.97 26.19
CA ALA A 118 3.36 -24.20 26.95
C ALA A 118 3.71 -23.02 27.88
N LEU A 119 3.48 -21.78 27.45
CA LEU A 119 3.70 -20.58 28.26
C LEU A 119 2.67 -20.47 29.38
N GLU A 120 1.40 -20.80 29.11
CA GLU A 120 0.34 -20.90 30.13
C GLU A 120 0.73 -21.88 31.24
N VAL A 121 1.14 -23.11 30.89
CA VAL A 121 1.53 -24.11 31.89
C VAL A 121 2.75 -23.66 32.71
N LYS A 122 3.72 -22.99 32.08
CA LYS A 122 5.00 -22.65 32.71
C LYS A 122 4.95 -21.38 33.55
N PHE A 123 4.33 -20.33 33.02
CA PHE A 123 4.34 -18.99 33.61
C PHE A 123 2.95 -18.54 34.07
N GLY A 124 1.88 -19.18 33.58
CA GLY A 124 0.53 -18.63 33.60
C GLY A 124 0.39 -17.47 32.62
N LEU A 125 -0.77 -17.30 31.99
CA LEU A 125 -1.12 -16.09 31.25
C LEU A 125 -2.23 -15.35 32.00
N GLU A 126 -2.01 -14.07 32.28
CA GLU A 126 -3.04 -13.24 32.91
C GLU A 126 -4.20 -12.95 31.96
N ILE A 127 -3.90 -12.88 30.66
CA ILE A 127 -4.86 -12.66 29.59
C ILE A 127 -4.48 -13.49 28.36
N MET A 128 -5.46 -13.75 27.49
CA MET A 128 -5.21 -14.41 26.21
C MET A 128 -4.17 -13.63 25.38
N PRO A 129 -3.25 -14.31 24.66
CA PRO A 129 -2.23 -13.66 23.86
C PRO A 129 -2.82 -12.68 22.84
N ILE A 130 -2.34 -11.44 22.89
CA ILE A 130 -2.87 -10.34 22.08
C ILE A 130 -2.12 -10.27 20.74
N VAL A 131 -2.82 -10.15 19.62
CA VAL A 131 -2.18 -9.81 18.34
C VAL A 131 -1.91 -8.31 18.29
N ARG A 132 -0.65 -7.91 18.52
CA ARG A 132 -0.25 -6.50 18.56
C ARG A 132 -0.11 -5.93 17.16
N ALA A 133 0.55 -6.66 16.26
CA ALA A 133 0.79 -6.23 14.90
C ALA A 133 0.88 -7.44 13.97
N ILE A 134 0.60 -7.24 12.68
CA ILE A 134 0.68 -8.28 11.67
C ILE A 134 1.08 -7.67 10.33
N GLU A 135 1.84 -8.41 9.52
CA GLU A 135 2.06 -8.09 8.12
C GLU A 135 1.49 -9.16 7.22
N VAL A 136 0.61 -8.75 6.32
CA VAL A 136 0.05 -9.61 5.28
C VAL A 136 0.65 -9.22 3.95
N SER A 137 1.12 -10.22 3.22
CA SER A 137 1.70 -10.07 1.89
C SER A 137 0.81 -10.75 0.84
N VAL A 138 0.71 -10.16 -0.34
CA VAL A 138 0.15 -10.76 -1.54
C VAL A 138 1.25 -10.83 -2.59
N ASP A 139 1.59 -12.04 -2.97
CA ASP A 139 2.64 -12.39 -3.92
C ASP A 139 2.03 -12.69 -5.29
N PHE A 140 2.58 -12.03 -6.31
CA PHE A 140 2.33 -12.28 -7.71
C PHE A 140 3.58 -12.91 -8.34
N LYS A 141 3.59 -14.24 -8.42
CA LYS A 141 4.68 -15.01 -9.00
C LYS A 141 4.33 -15.37 -10.43
N PRO A 142 5.14 -14.99 -11.44
CA PRO A 142 4.87 -15.36 -12.81
C PRO A 142 4.96 -16.88 -12.95
N LYS A 143 4.10 -17.46 -13.78
CA LYS A 143 4.08 -18.92 -14.01
C LYS A 143 5.34 -19.38 -14.74
N GLU A 144 5.82 -18.55 -15.66
CA GLU A 144 7.10 -18.69 -16.33
C GLU A 144 8.01 -17.53 -15.90
N PRO A 145 9.29 -17.77 -15.52
CA PRO A 145 10.18 -16.70 -15.12
C PRO A 145 10.36 -15.63 -16.19
N ASP A 146 9.97 -14.39 -15.88
CA ASP A 146 10.08 -13.25 -16.79
C ASP A 146 10.23 -11.94 -16.01
N ASP A 147 11.42 -11.33 -16.10
CA ASP A 147 11.75 -10.05 -15.46
C ASP A 147 10.94 -8.89 -16.03
N ALA A 148 10.64 -8.88 -17.34
CA ALA A 148 9.86 -7.85 -17.99
C ALA A 148 8.38 -7.93 -17.55
N ALA A 149 7.82 -9.13 -17.44
CA ALA A 149 6.48 -9.33 -16.91
C ALA A 149 6.36 -8.82 -15.46
N ARG A 150 7.36 -9.07 -14.60
CA ARG A 150 7.37 -8.54 -13.23
C ARG A 150 7.51 -7.02 -13.19
N ALA A 151 8.40 -6.43 -13.98
CA ALA A 151 8.53 -4.96 -14.08
C ALA A 151 7.23 -4.29 -14.53
N LYS A 152 6.53 -4.93 -15.47
CA LYS A 152 5.20 -4.54 -15.97
C LYS A 152 4.14 -4.60 -14.87
N LEU A 153 4.08 -5.71 -14.13
CA LEU A 153 3.16 -5.87 -13.02
C LEU A 153 3.44 -4.89 -11.87
N TYR A 154 4.70 -4.72 -11.46
CA TYR A 154 5.09 -3.75 -10.44
C TYR A 154 4.65 -2.33 -10.82
N SER A 155 4.88 -1.95 -12.08
CA SER A 155 4.49 -0.64 -12.60
C SER A 155 2.98 -0.43 -12.64
N ALA A 156 2.21 -1.49 -12.91
CA ALA A 156 0.75 -1.47 -12.83
C ALA A 156 0.29 -1.35 -11.37
N LEU A 157 0.81 -2.18 -10.47
CA LEU A 157 0.44 -2.18 -9.05
C LEU A 157 0.69 -0.82 -8.40
N THR A 158 1.89 -0.25 -8.56
CA THR A 158 2.23 1.07 -7.98
C THR A 158 1.35 2.21 -8.52
N ARG A 159 0.92 2.14 -9.78
CA ARG A 159 0.04 3.16 -10.39
C ARG A 159 -1.43 2.99 -10.02
N HIS A 160 -1.90 1.77 -9.85
CA HIS A 160 -3.32 1.48 -9.57
C HIS A 160 -3.64 1.30 -8.10
N PHE A 161 -2.62 1.23 -7.23
CA PHE A 161 -2.79 1.08 -5.80
C PHE A 161 -3.58 2.24 -5.19
N TRP A 162 -4.64 1.90 -4.47
CA TRP A 162 -5.56 2.84 -3.83
C TRP A 162 -5.61 2.61 -2.33
N THR A 163 -5.73 3.71 -1.58
CA THR A 163 -6.05 3.66 -0.15
C THR A 163 -7.10 4.70 0.19
N ASP A 164 -7.95 4.33 1.14
CA ASP A 164 -8.99 5.16 1.71
C ASP A 164 -8.50 6.02 2.88
N ARG A 165 -7.26 5.79 3.32
CA ARG A 165 -6.54 6.56 4.34
C ARG A 165 -6.06 7.89 3.75
N ASP A 166 -6.06 8.93 4.57
CA ASP A 166 -5.32 10.15 4.22
C ASP A 166 -3.81 9.89 4.32
N VAL A 167 -3.18 9.78 3.15
CA VAL A 167 -1.73 9.60 3.00
C VAL A 167 -1.08 10.82 2.37
N ILE A 168 -1.80 11.94 2.27
CA ILE A 168 -1.34 13.16 1.61
C ILE A 168 -1.01 14.24 2.62
N SER A 169 -1.83 14.36 3.68
CA SER A 169 -1.66 15.44 4.67
C SER A 169 -0.33 15.39 5.39
N ARG A 170 0.15 14.19 5.76
CA ARG A 170 1.45 14.01 6.43
C ARG A 170 2.52 13.61 5.43
N LEU A 171 3.66 14.29 5.47
CA LEU A 171 4.75 14.08 4.53
C LEU A 171 5.26 12.63 4.50
N TYR A 172 5.47 12.02 5.67
CA TYR A 172 6.02 10.66 5.74
C TYR A 172 5.02 9.57 5.35
N ASP A 173 3.72 9.88 5.29
CA ASP A 173 2.70 8.97 4.79
C ASP A 173 2.62 8.95 3.26
N ARG A 174 3.18 9.97 2.59
CA ARG A 174 3.10 10.10 1.13
C ARG A 174 3.78 8.95 0.40
N PRO A 175 3.30 8.63 -0.81
CA PRO A 175 3.97 7.72 -1.71
C PRO A 175 5.44 8.11 -1.93
N ARG A 176 6.32 7.17 -1.63
CA ARG A 176 7.78 7.31 -1.77
C ARG A 176 8.38 6.03 -2.31
N PHE A 177 9.61 6.09 -2.79
CA PHE A 177 10.36 4.91 -3.17
C PHE A 177 11.79 4.97 -2.65
N THR A 178 12.36 3.81 -2.36
CA THR A 178 13.73 3.68 -1.81
C THR A 178 14.53 2.67 -2.61
N TRP A 179 15.82 2.94 -2.77
CA TRP A 179 16.76 2.05 -3.45
C TRP A 179 18.07 1.98 -2.68
N GLY A 180 18.69 0.81 -2.60
CA GLY A 180 19.95 0.62 -1.86
C GLY A 180 19.80 0.62 -0.34
N THR A 181 20.93 0.60 0.36
CA THR A 181 21.02 0.52 1.82
C THR A 181 21.38 1.86 2.46
N LYS A 182 21.18 1.98 3.79
CA LYS A 182 21.65 3.16 4.55
C LYS A 182 23.17 3.29 4.50
N ALA A 183 23.89 2.18 4.54
CA ALA A 183 25.35 2.16 4.45
C ALA A 183 25.82 2.71 3.08
N GLU A 184 25.20 2.27 1.99
CA GLU A 184 25.45 2.81 0.65
C GLU A 184 25.10 4.30 0.54
N ALA A 185 23.98 4.72 1.13
CA ALA A 185 23.58 6.13 1.16
C ALA A 185 24.64 7.01 1.83
N ALA A 186 25.17 6.55 2.97
CA ALA A 186 26.20 7.23 3.73
C ALA A 186 27.53 7.26 2.96
N ALA A 187 27.95 6.13 2.38
CA ALA A 187 29.18 6.02 1.60
C ALA A 187 29.16 6.92 0.35
N GLU A 188 28.06 6.96 -0.38
CA GLU A 188 27.94 7.73 -1.62
C GLU A 188 27.51 9.19 -1.40
N LYS A 189 27.19 9.60 -0.16
CA LYS A 189 26.55 10.89 0.18
C LYS A 189 25.30 11.19 -0.68
N LYS A 190 24.59 10.15 -1.13
CA LYS A 190 23.41 10.26 -2.00
C LYS A 190 22.14 9.93 -1.24
N LYS A 191 21.06 10.66 -1.55
CA LYS A 191 19.70 10.27 -1.13
C LYS A 191 19.35 8.95 -1.81
N LYS A 192 19.06 7.93 -1.00
CA LYS A 192 18.63 6.59 -1.43
C LYS A 192 17.10 6.40 -1.28
N HIS A 193 16.39 7.52 -1.28
CA HIS A 193 14.93 7.59 -1.29
C HIS A 193 14.48 8.85 -2.02
N ASP A 194 13.26 8.81 -2.54
CA ASP A 194 12.60 9.98 -3.14
C ASP A 194 11.09 9.90 -2.91
N GLN A 195 10.44 11.05 -3.07
CA GLN A 195 8.99 11.18 -3.00
C GLN A 195 8.40 11.17 -4.41
N VAL A 196 7.24 10.52 -4.55
CA VAL A 196 6.50 10.51 -5.83
C VAL A 196 5.88 11.88 -6.10
N LEU A 197 5.40 12.52 -5.02
CA LEU A 197 4.81 13.86 -5.04
C LEU A 197 5.81 14.87 -4.49
N MET A 198 5.94 15.99 -5.19
CA MET A 198 6.80 17.11 -4.78
C MET A 198 6.41 17.64 -3.39
N HIS A 199 7.41 17.96 -2.58
CA HIS A 199 7.26 18.72 -1.35
C HIS A 199 8.50 19.57 -1.10
N PHE A 200 8.36 20.61 -0.28
CA PHE A 200 9.50 21.28 0.31
C PHE A 200 9.72 20.77 1.74
N PRO A 201 10.94 20.34 2.10
CA PRO A 201 11.22 19.78 3.43
C PRO A 201 11.19 20.83 4.55
N ASN A 202 11.33 22.11 4.21
CA ASN A 202 11.46 23.21 5.18
C ASN A 202 10.19 24.06 5.31
N GLU A 203 9.13 23.73 4.57
CA GLU A 203 7.83 24.37 4.76
C GLU A 203 7.05 23.55 5.80
N GLU A 204 6.50 24.24 6.81
CA GLU A 204 5.57 23.70 7.80
C GLU A 204 4.52 22.79 7.15
N PRO A 205 3.93 21.82 7.89
CA PRO A 205 3.24 20.63 7.35
C PRO A 205 1.98 20.88 6.49
N CYS A 206 1.70 22.12 6.13
CA CYS A 206 0.66 22.47 5.20
C CYS A 206 0.92 21.85 3.81
N VAL A 207 -0.08 21.10 3.34
CA VAL A 207 -0.11 20.58 1.97
C VAL A 207 -0.16 21.77 1.00
N ASN A 208 0.96 22.05 0.33
CA ASN A 208 0.97 23.05 -0.73
C ASN A 208 0.17 22.52 -1.94
N GLU A 209 -1.05 23.01 -2.10
CA GLU A 209 -1.97 22.58 -3.17
C GLU A 209 -1.40 22.83 -4.57
N HIS A 210 -0.53 23.81 -4.74
CA HIS A 210 0.13 24.03 -6.03
C HIS A 210 0.97 22.82 -6.44
N PHE A 211 1.66 22.16 -5.50
CA PHE A 211 2.42 20.93 -5.81
C PHE A 211 1.53 19.72 -6.06
N LEU A 212 0.39 19.63 -5.38
CA LEU A 212 -0.58 18.57 -5.70
C LEU A 212 -1.16 18.73 -7.10
N ILE A 213 -1.38 19.96 -7.55
CA ILE A 213 -1.95 20.28 -8.87
C ILE A 213 -0.89 20.28 -9.98
N SER A 214 0.37 20.55 -9.66
CA SER A 214 1.46 20.53 -10.64
C SER A 214 1.83 19.10 -11.02
N THR A 215 2.37 18.95 -12.24
CA THR A 215 2.94 17.69 -12.78
C THR A 215 4.45 17.79 -13.02
N LYS A 216 5.04 18.99 -12.82
CA LYS A 216 6.42 19.29 -13.23
C LYS A 216 7.47 18.49 -12.46
N HIS A 217 7.24 18.26 -11.17
CA HIS A 217 8.22 17.67 -10.27
C HIS A 217 7.80 16.29 -9.73
N ASP A 218 6.70 15.75 -10.23
CA ASP A 218 6.29 14.39 -9.91
C ASP A 218 7.28 13.38 -10.49
N ARG A 219 7.50 12.29 -9.75
CA ARG A 219 8.44 11.23 -10.14
C ARG A 219 7.76 9.87 -10.10
N ALA A 220 7.93 9.10 -11.16
CA ALA A 220 7.56 7.70 -11.17
C ALA A 220 8.56 6.89 -10.33
N PRO A 221 8.11 5.88 -9.57
CA PRO A 221 9.02 4.98 -8.88
C PRO A 221 9.83 4.16 -9.89
N PHE A 222 11.10 3.90 -9.58
CA PHE A 222 11.90 2.92 -10.31
C PHE A 222 11.29 1.52 -10.15
N VAL A 223 11.36 0.70 -11.21
CA VAL A 223 10.76 -0.64 -11.24
C VAL A 223 11.45 -1.66 -10.33
N ASP A 224 12.71 -1.40 -10.02
CA ASP A 224 13.56 -2.19 -9.13
C ASP A 224 13.72 -1.52 -7.74
N ALA A 225 12.96 -0.47 -7.44
CA ALA A 225 12.88 0.13 -6.11
C ALA A 225 11.79 -0.53 -5.25
N ASN A 226 11.80 -0.21 -3.96
CA ASN A 226 10.68 -0.50 -3.07
C ASN A 226 9.79 0.74 -3.00
N TYR A 227 8.52 0.61 -3.35
CA TYR A 227 7.51 1.65 -3.22
C TYR A 227 6.81 1.55 -1.86
N TYR A 228 6.62 2.67 -1.18
CA TYR A 228 5.98 2.74 0.14
C TYR A 228 4.86 3.76 0.18
N VAL A 229 3.84 3.46 0.96
CA VAL A 229 2.79 4.40 1.37
C VAL A 229 2.59 4.24 2.88
N GLY A 230 2.52 5.33 3.63
CA GLY A 230 2.48 5.31 5.10
C GLY A 230 3.86 5.45 5.76
N ALA A 231 3.92 6.15 6.89
CA ALA A 231 5.13 6.35 7.68
C ALA A 231 5.63 5.03 8.31
N LYS A 232 6.85 5.02 8.84
CA LYS A 232 7.45 3.79 9.40
C LYS A 232 6.67 3.30 10.64
N ASP A 233 6.22 4.26 11.44
CA ASP A 233 5.52 4.19 12.71
C ASP A 233 4.00 4.41 12.58
N ALA A 234 3.49 4.47 11.34
CA ALA A 234 2.06 4.53 11.10
C ALA A 234 1.39 3.20 11.46
N ASP A 235 0.15 3.28 11.94
CA ASP A 235 -0.75 2.14 12.20
C ASP A 235 -1.01 1.26 10.97
N VAL A 236 -0.83 1.81 9.76
CA VAL A 236 -0.96 1.09 8.49
C VAL A 236 0.11 1.58 7.53
N ARG A 237 0.90 0.67 6.98
CA ARG A 237 1.90 0.97 5.98
C ARG A 237 1.90 -0.08 4.88
N TRP A 238 2.05 0.36 3.64
CA TRP A 238 2.18 -0.50 2.48
C TRP A 238 3.59 -0.50 1.93
N ARG A 239 3.99 -1.65 1.37
CA ARG A 239 5.19 -1.79 0.54
C ARG A 239 4.84 -2.56 -0.74
N ILE A 240 5.28 -2.07 -1.88
CA ILE A 240 5.22 -2.79 -3.16
C ILE A 240 6.65 -2.95 -3.65
N MET A 241 7.05 -4.15 -4.06
CA MET A 241 8.43 -4.44 -4.46
C MET A 241 8.52 -5.59 -5.46
N ASP A 242 9.52 -5.55 -6.34
CA ASP A 242 10.01 -6.74 -7.03
C ASP A 242 10.94 -7.53 -6.08
N LYS A 243 10.44 -8.66 -5.58
CA LYS A 243 11.14 -9.49 -4.59
C LYS A 243 12.03 -10.48 -5.34
N VAL A 244 13.30 -10.08 -5.46
CA VAL A 244 14.40 -10.86 -6.08
C VAL A 244 15.44 -11.37 -5.08
N VAL A 245 15.26 -10.99 -3.81
CA VAL A 245 16.17 -11.30 -2.70
C VAL A 245 15.35 -11.61 -1.46
N ASP A 246 15.90 -12.46 -0.61
CA ASP A 246 15.30 -12.91 0.63
C ASP A 246 16.32 -12.95 1.78
N ARG A 247 15.83 -13.13 3.01
CA ARG A 247 16.65 -13.23 4.24
C ARG A 247 17.74 -12.15 4.34
N GLN A 248 17.36 -10.90 4.12
CA GLN A 248 18.29 -9.77 4.19
C GLN A 248 18.70 -9.48 5.63
N ASN A 249 19.99 -9.59 5.93
CA ASN A 249 20.58 -8.98 7.11
C ASN A 249 21.21 -7.64 6.71
N ARG A 250 20.49 -6.55 6.94
CA ARG A 250 20.93 -5.21 6.54
C ARG A 250 22.12 -4.68 7.31
N SER A 251 22.33 -5.11 8.56
CA SER A 251 23.51 -4.69 9.34
C SER A 251 24.75 -5.45 8.90
N ALA A 252 24.62 -6.73 8.56
CA ALA A 252 25.71 -7.55 8.03
C ALA A 252 25.94 -7.40 6.52
N GLY A 253 25.05 -6.70 5.81
CA GLY A 253 25.12 -6.56 4.35
C GLY A 253 24.88 -7.86 3.58
N THR A 254 24.30 -8.88 4.21
CA THR A 254 24.07 -10.19 3.59
C THR A 254 22.63 -10.34 3.09
N SER A 255 22.46 -11.10 2.01
CA SER A 255 21.14 -11.44 1.45
C SER A 255 21.24 -12.72 0.65
N VAL A 256 20.16 -13.49 0.61
CA VAL A 256 20.03 -14.65 -0.28
C VAL A 256 19.36 -14.16 -1.57
N ARG A 257 19.97 -14.40 -2.73
CA ARG A 257 19.28 -14.17 -4.01
C ARG A 257 18.23 -15.25 -4.21
N LEU A 258 17.05 -14.85 -4.68
CA LEU A 258 16.02 -15.81 -5.04
C LEU A 258 16.34 -16.41 -6.40
N ASP A 259 16.05 -17.70 -6.54
CA ASP A 259 16.06 -18.37 -7.84
C ASP A 259 14.98 -17.76 -8.74
N GLU A 260 15.17 -17.89 -10.06
CA GLU A 260 14.25 -17.33 -11.07
C GLU A 260 12.79 -17.74 -10.83
N ALA A 261 12.58 -18.98 -10.41
CA ALA A 261 11.26 -19.50 -10.08
C ALA A 261 10.62 -18.76 -8.89
N ASP A 262 11.37 -18.24 -7.92
CA ASP A 262 10.83 -17.63 -6.71
C ASP A 262 10.75 -16.11 -6.74
N LYS A 263 11.27 -15.49 -7.80
CA LYS A 263 11.10 -14.06 -8.04
C LYS A 263 9.64 -13.73 -8.27
N ARG A 264 9.19 -12.63 -7.66
CA ARG A 264 7.77 -12.25 -7.64
C ARG A 264 7.60 -10.78 -7.33
N VAL A 265 6.49 -10.20 -7.74
CA VAL A 265 6.08 -8.87 -7.28
C VAL A 265 5.24 -9.03 -6.02
N ARG A 266 5.58 -8.34 -4.94
CA ARG A 266 4.92 -8.46 -3.65
C ARG A 266 4.27 -7.14 -3.26
N VAL A 267 3.04 -7.21 -2.77
CA VAL A 267 2.34 -6.11 -2.08
C VAL A 267 2.17 -6.52 -0.62
N GLU A 268 2.67 -5.71 0.29
CA GLU A 268 2.61 -5.95 1.73
C GLU A 268 1.83 -4.84 2.41
N VAL A 269 1.07 -5.21 3.43
CA VAL A 269 0.51 -4.26 4.39
C VAL A 269 0.96 -4.64 5.80
N THR A 270 1.68 -3.73 6.45
CA THR A 270 1.96 -3.76 7.88
C THR A 270 0.78 -3.10 8.60
N LEU A 271 0.21 -3.80 9.59
CA LEU A 271 -0.87 -3.31 10.46
C LEU A 271 -0.38 -3.34 11.90
N ASP A 272 -0.37 -2.19 12.58
CA ASP A 272 -0.23 -2.13 14.04
C ASP A 272 -1.62 -2.18 14.69
N ARG A 273 -1.66 -2.27 16.01
CA ARG A 273 -2.85 -2.60 16.80
C ARG A 273 -4.12 -1.87 16.41
N PRO A 274 -4.16 -0.52 16.25
CA PRO A 274 -5.41 0.15 15.94
C PRO A 274 -6.02 -0.34 14.62
N ALA A 275 -5.19 -0.78 13.68
CA ALA A 275 -5.64 -1.33 12.41
C ALA A 275 -5.98 -2.83 12.48
N VAL A 276 -5.28 -3.60 13.33
CA VAL A 276 -5.59 -5.01 13.62
C VAL A 276 -6.95 -5.13 14.33
N GLU A 277 -7.22 -4.29 15.32
CA GLU A 277 -8.51 -4.26 16.02
C GLU A 277 -9.66 -3.90 15.08
N GLN A 278 -9.42 -2.99 14.12
CA GLN A 278 -10.41 -2.66 13.07
C GLN A 278 -10.74 -3.81 12.12
N LEU A 279 -9.94 -4.88 12.11
CA LEU A 279 -10.26 -6.12 11.41
C LEU A 279 -11.11 -7.06 12.28
N GLY A 280 -11.29 -6.76 13.56
CA GLY A 280 -11.95 -7.62 14.54
C GLY A 280 -11.00 -8.64 15.18
N VAL A 281 -9.69 -8.40 15.13
CA VAL A 281 -8.67 -9.26 15.73
C VAL A 281 -8.14 -8.57 16.98
N THR A 282 -8.38 -9.17 18.15
CA THR A 282 -7.82 -8.72 19.43
C THR A 282 -6.83 -9.75 19.94
N PHE A 283 -7.27 -11.00 20.00
CA PHE A 283 -6.49 -12.13 20.50
C PHE A 283 -6.04 -13.03 19.35
N LEU A 284 -5.09 -13.93 19.63
CA LEU A 284 -4.60 -14.90 18.66
C LEU A 284 -5.75 -15.76 18.09
N GLU A 285 -6.72 -16.10 18.93
CA GLU A 285 -7.92 -16.89 18.66
C GLU A 285 -8.91 -16.19 17.72
N ASP A 286 -8.77 -14.88 17.52
CA ASP A 286 -9.61 -14.13 16.58
C ASP A 286 -9.08 -14.23 15.13
N LEU A 287 -7.84 -14.68 14.92
CA LEU A 287 -7.24 -14.76 13.57
C LEU A 287 -8.09 -15.55 12.55
N PRO A 288 -8.75 -16.67 12.89
CA PRO A 288 -9.67 -17.37 11.99
C PRO A 288 -10.85 -16.51 11.50
N ARG A 289 -11.22 -15.47 12.26
CA ARG A 289 -12.30 -14.54 11.94
C ARG A 289 -11.79 -13.31 11.19
N MET A 290 -10.52 -13.28 10.81
CA MET A 290 -9.95 -12.21 10.01
C MET A 290 -10.62 -12.20 8.62
N PHE A 291 -11.62 -11.33 8.47
CA PHE A 291 -12.43 -11.25 7.25
C PHE A 291 -11.59 -10.84 6.04
N SER A 292 -11.28 -11.80 5.15
CA SER A 292 -10.49 -11.54 3.92
C SER A 292 -11.09 -10.42 3.06
N ALA A 293 -12.42 -10.36 2.96
CA ALA A 293 -13.13 -9.29 2.26
C ALA A 293 -12.88 -7.90 2.88
N ARG A 294 -12.76 -7.78 4.21
CA ARG A 294 -12.40 -6.51 4.88
C ARG A 294 -10.95 -6.17 4.63
N LEU A 295 -10.06 -7.15 4.67
CA LEU A 295 -8.64 -6.98 4.42
C LEU A 295 -8.40 -6.50 2.98
N GLN A 296 -9.00 -7.16 1.98
CA GLN A 296 -9.00 -6.73 0.58
C GLN A 296 -9.60 -5.33 0.44
N GLY A 297 -10.82 -5.16 0.94
CA GLY A 297 -11.58 -3.92 0.82
C GLY A 297 -11.02 -2.74 1.61
N LYS A 298 -10.04 -2.90 2.50
CA LYS A 298 -9.39 -1.75 3.17
C LYS A 298 -7.96 -1.54 2.70
N PHE A 299 -7.22 -2.63 2.47
CA PHE A 299 -5.77 -2.57 2.37
C PHE A 299 -5.22 -3.03 1.02
N PHE A 300 -5.99 -3.76 0.22
CA PHE A 300 -5.57 -4.23 -1.11
C PHE A 300 -6.57 -3.83 -2.18
N LYS A 301 -6.72 -2.50 -2.36
CA LYS A 301 -7.61 -1.91 -3.35
C LYS A 301 -6.83 -1.39 -4.55
N PHE A 302 -7.31 -1.72 -5.74
CA PHE A 302 -6.77 -1.21 -7.00
C PHE A 302 -7.87 -0.57 -7.83
N MET A 303 -7.56 0.57 -8.44
CA MET A 303 -8.53 1.40 -9.15
C MET A 303 -8.01 1.84 -10.51
N PHE A 304 -8.89 1.90 -11.50
CA PHE A 304 -8.66 2.59 -12.75
C PHE A 304 -8.98 4.08 -12.64
N PRO A 305 -8.09 4.97 -13.10
CA PRO A 305 -8.47 6.35 -13.37
C PRO A 305 -9.42 6.40 -14.58
N THR A 306 -10.31 7.39 -14.62
CA THR A 306 -11.14 7.64 -15.80
C THR A 306 -11.01 9.07 -16.29
N PHE A 307 -11.14 9.25 -17.61
CA PHE A 307 -10.96 10.50 -18.33
C PHE A 307 -12.11 10.70 -19.32
N LEU A 308 -12.48 11.94 -19.58
CA LEU A 308 -13.49 12.35 -20.53
C LEU A 308 -13.09 11.94 -21.94
N ASP A 309 -14.04 11.35 -22.66
CA ASP A 309 -13.94 11.08 -24.09
C ASP A 309 -14.37 12.32 -24.87
N VAL A 310 -13.40 13.18 -25.17
CA VAL A 310 -13.64 14.49 -25.78
C VAL A 310 -14.03 14.38 -27.26
N GLY A 311 -13.81 13.23 -27.92
CA GLY A 311 -14.26 12.99 -29.29
C GLY A 311 -15.78 13.13 -29.47
N LYS A 312 -16.54 13.07 -28.36
CA LYS A 312 -18.00 13.24 -28.32
C LYS A 312 -18.45 14.63 -27.86
N THR A 313 -17.55 15.45 -27.35
CA THR A 313 -17.86 16.82 -26.92
C THR A 313 -17.44 17.78 -28.03
N GLY A 314 -18.41 18.42 -28.69
CA GLY A 314 -18.17 19.29 -29.85
C GLY A 314 -17.15 20.41 -29.64
N ARG A 315 -16.80 21.12 -30.72
CA ARG A 315 -15.76 22.16 -30.76
C ARG A 315 -16.22 23.44 -30.03
N SER A 316 -16.01 23.51 -28.71
CA SER A 316 -16.24 24.71 -27.90
C SER A 316 -15.03 25.03 -27.02
N ARG A 317 -14.90 26.30 -26.60
CA ARG A 317 -13.85 26.74 -25.66
C ARG A 317 -13.88 25.94 -24.36
N ASP A 318 -15.06 25.65 -23.84
CA ASP A 318 -15.25 24.85 -22.62
C ASP A 318 -14.77 23.40 -22.82
N ALA A 319 -15.00 22.82 -24.01
CA ALA A 319 -14.48 21.50 -24.34
C ALA A 319 -12.95 21.48 -24.40
N ALA A 320 -12.33 22.53 -24.97
CA ALA A 320 -10.87 22.66 -25.02
C ALA A 320 -10.25 22.79 -23.61
N ILE A 321 -10.87 23.56 -22.71
CA ILE A 321 -10.42 23.68 -21.30
C ILE A 321 -10.52 22.34 -20.58
N LYS A 322 -11.63 21.60 -20.74
CA LYS A 322 -11.80 20.26 -20.17
C LYS A 322 -10.77 19.28 -20.70
N LEU A 323 -10.48 19.32 -22.00
CA LEU A 323 -9.46 18.47 -22.64
C LEU A 323 -8.08 18.74 -22.04
N TRP A 324 -7.70 20.01 -21.92
CA TRP A 324 -6.43 20.39 -21.30
C TRP A 324 -6.34 19.91 -19.84
N HIS A 325 -7.41 20.06 -19.05
CA HIS A 325 -7.45 19.55 -17.68
C HIS A 325 -7.27 18.04 -17.61
N ASP A 326 -7.91 17.28 -18.49
CA ASP A 326 -7.79 15.83 -18.52
C ASP A 326 -6.43 15.37 -19.03
N GLN A 327 -5.79 16.08 -19.96
CA GLN A 327 -4.39 15.83 -20.31
C GLN A 327 -3.46 15.99 -19.10
N GLN A 328 -3.65 17.03 -18.29
CA GLN A 328 -2.89 17.19 -17.04
C GLN A 328 -3.15 16.06 -16.04
N ARG A 329 -4.40 15.58 -15.95
CA ARG A 329 -4.76 14.44 -15.10
C ARG A 329 -4.13 13.13 -15.58
N ILE A 330 -4.10 12.90 -16.89
CA ILE A 330 -3.39 11.75 -17.49
C ILE A 330 -1.91 11.84 -17.11
N GLN A 331 -1.26 12.97 -17.36
CA GLN A 331 0.16 13.15 -17.00
C GLN A 331 0.43 12.92 -15.51
N LYS A 332 -0.45 13.41 -14.63
CA LYS A 332 -0.38 13.14 -13.18
C LYS A 332 -0.46 11.66 -12.88
N PHE A 333 -1.44 10.96 -13.44
CA PHE A 333 -1.60 9.52 -13.24
C PHE A 333 -0.37 8.72 -13.73
N LEU A 334 0.15 9.01 -14.92
CA LEU A 334 1.29 8.27 -15.48
C LEU A 334 2.55 8.39 -14.60
N LYS A 335 2.72 9.53 -13.91
CA LYS A 335 3.85 9.78 -13.00
C LYS A 335 3.60 9.31 -11.57
N THR A 336 2.39 9.45 -11.05
CA THR A 336 2.11 9.36 -9.60
C THR A 336 1.07 8.31 -9.21
N GLY A 337 0.48 7.63 -10.19
CA GLY A 337 -0.61 6.70 -9.97
C GLY A 337 -1.92 7.37 -9.52
N VAL A 338 -2.87 6.54 -9.09
CA VAL A 338 -4.20 6.98 -8.67
C VAL A 338 -4.18 7.78 -7.39
N ILE A 339 -3.24 7.53 -6.47
CA ILE A 339 -3.11 8.32 -5.23
C ILE A 339 -2.76 9.78 -5.56
N GLY A 340 -1.73 10.01 -6.40
CA GLY A 340 -1.34 11.37 -6.76
C GLY A 340 -2.36 12.08 -7.66
N LEU A 341 -3.04 11.34 -8.55
CA LEU A 341 -4.16 11.89 -9.31
C LEU A 341 -5.34 12.28 -8.41
N LYS A 342 -5.70 11.44 -7.43
CA LYS A 342 -6.72 11.79 -6.44
C LYS A 342 -6.33 13.04 -5.65
N ALA A 343 -5.07 13.13 -5.22
CA ALA A 343 -4.57 14.31 -4.50
C ALA A 343 -4.70 15.60 -5.34
N MET A 344 -4.41 15.52 -6.65
CA MET A 344 -4.65 16.61 -7.60
C MET A 344 -6.13 16.98 -7.69
N ASP A 345 -7.01 16.00 -7.88
CA ASP A 345 -8.45 16.22 -8.04
C ASP A 345 -9.05 16.85 -6.77
N ASP A 346 -8.70 16.33 -5.59
CA ASP A 346 -9.14 16.86 -4.30
C ASP A 346 -8.61 18.28 -4.05
N ALA A 347 -7.36 18.58 -4.43
CA ALA A 347 -6.77 19.91 -4.31
C ALA A 347 -7.48 20.92 -5.24
N ARG A 348 -7.75 20.54 -6.49
CA ARG A 348 -8.53 21.38 -7.42
C ARG A 348 -9.92 21.66 -6.89
N GLU A 349 -10.58 20.65 -6.32
CA GLU A 349 -11.90 20.82 -5.73
C GLU A 349 -11.86 21.80 -4.55
N ARG A 350 -10.90 21.66 -3.63
CA ARG A 350 -10.72 22.60 -2.52
C ARG A 350 -10.43 24.01 -3.00
N GLN A 351 -9.54 24.19 -3.98
CA GLN A 351 -9.24 25.49 -4.58
C GLN A 351 -10.49 26.11 -5.22
N ALA A 352 -11.26 25.34 -5.99
CA ALA A 352 -12.49 25.80 -6.61
C ALA A 352 -13.56 26.20 -5.58
N ARG A 353 -13.71 25.42 -4.49
CA ARG A 353 -14.62 25.75 -3.38
C ARG A 353 -14.20 27.05 -2.70
N ARG A 354 -12.90 27.25 -2.42
CA ARG A 354 -12.37 28.49 -1.84
C ARG A 354 -12.58 29.71 -2.74
N LEU A 355 -12.26 29.58 -4.02
CA LEU A 355 -12.45 30.65 -5.00
C LEU A 355 -13.93 31.03 -5.10
N ARG A 356 -14.83 30.05 -5.21
CA ARG A 356 -16.28 30.33 -5.23
C ARG A 356 -16.75 31.06 -3.98
N LYS A 357 -16.31 30.64 -2.78
CA LYS A 357 -16.69 31.30 -1.53
C LYS A 357 -16.23 32.76 -1.51
N ARG A 358 -15.01 33.05 -1.97
CA ARG A 358 -14.45 34.41 -2.06
C ARG A 358 -15.17 35.26 -3.10
N GLU A 359 -15.42 34.71 -4.29
CA GLU A 359 -15.99 35.45 -5.41
C GLU A 359 -17.51 35.65 -5.32
N ARG A 360 -18.20 34.86 -4.49
CA ARG A 360 -19.66 34.95 -4.34
C ARG A 360 -20.11 36.36 -3.96
N GLY A 361 -19.48 37.00 -2.97
CA GLY A 361 -19.82 38.36 -2.56
C GLY A 361 -19.65 39.37 -3.69
N ARG A 362 -18.53 39.28 -4.42
CA ARG A 362 -18.21 40.16 -5.56
C ARG A 362 -19.17 39.98 -6.75
N LEU A 363 -19.63 38.76 -7.01
CA LEU A 363 -20.59 38.51 -8.07
C LEU A 363 -21.99 39.01 -7.69
N VAL A 364 -22.41 38.78 -6.44
CA VAL A 364 -23.69 39.29 -5.93
C VAL A 364 -23.74 40.82 -5.97
N SER A 365 -22.65 41.50 -5.57
CA SER A 365 -22.58 42.97 -5.63
C SER A 365 -22.58 43.54 -7.05
N LYS A 366 -22.36 42.69 -8.06
CA LYS A 366 -22.44 43.04 -9.49
C LYS A 366 -23.70 42.51 -10.16
N GLU A 367 -24.67 42.02 -9.37
CA GLU A 367 -25.91 41.39 -9.86
C GLU A 367 -25.69 40.16 -10.77
N LEU A 368 -24.50 39.56 -10.72
CA LEU A 368 -24.14 38.38 -11.50
C LEU A 368 -24.49 37.10 -10.74
N LYS A 369 -25.17 36.17 -11.40
CA LYS A 369 -25.50 34.85 -10.85
C LYS A 369 -24.35 33.86 -11.03
N MET A 370 -23.87 33.27 -9.94
CA MET A 370 -22.93 32.15 -10.00
C MET A 370 -23.69 30.84 -10.31
N LYS A 371 -23.33 30.16 -11.40
CA LYS A 371 -23.89 28.82 -11.68
C LYS A 371 -23.50 27.85 -10.56
N LEU A 372 -24.51 27.18 -10.00
CA LEU A 372 -24.28 26.12 -9.02
C LEU A 372 -23.53 24.96 -9.69
N PRO A 373 -22.55 24.34 -9.02
CA PRO A 373 -21.97 23.11 -9.51
C PRO A 373 -23.06 22.04 -9.67
N PRO A 374 -22.98 21.20 -10.71
CA PRO A 374 -23.86 20.06 -10.84
C PRO A 374 -23.70 19.16 -9.60
N ARG A 375 -24.83 18.72 -9.04
CA ARG A 375 -24.85 17.74 -7.94
C ARG A 375 -24.52 16.37 -8.52
N ILE A 376 -23.24 16.06 -8.61
CA ILE A 376 -22.75 14.73 -8.97
C ILE A 376 -22.46 14.01 -7.66
N GLY A 377 -23.00 12.80 -7.47
CA GLY A 377 -22.75 12.00 -6.28
C GLY A 377 -21.25 11.85 -6.02
N THR A 378 -20.75 12.43 -4.94
CA THR A 378 -19.36 12.37 -4.51
C THR A 378 -19.14 11.08 -3.72
N GLN A 379 -19.09 9.94 -4.42
CA GLN A 379 -18.54 8.75 -3.78
C GLN A 379 -17.07 9.00 -3.41
N LYS A 380 -16.58 8.36 -2.34
CA LYS A 380 -15.18 8.48 -1.89
C LYS A 380 -14.16 8.23 -3.01
N ALA A 381 -14.53 7.36 -3.95
CA ALA A 381 -13.76 7.02 -5.14
C ALA A 381 -13.93 7.99 -6.32
N GLY A 382 -14.62 9.14 -6.19
CA GLY A 382 -14.67 10.19 -7.21
C GLY A 382 -15.04 9.69 -8.62
N THR A 383 -14.15 9.88 -9.59
CA THR A 383 -14.30 9.37 -10.97
C THR A 383 -13.57 8.04 -11.21
N PHE A 384 -13.00 7.41 -10.19
CA PHE A 384 -12.28 6.15 -10.33
C PHE A 384 -13.24 4.96 -10.45
N LEU A 385 -12.76 3.91 -11.12
CA LEU A 385 -13.42 2.62 -11.27
C LEU A 385 -12.61 1.54 -10.56
N ALA A 386 -13.26 0.51 -10.03
CA ALA A 386 -12.54 -0.62 -9.47
C ALA A 386 -11.81 -1.38 -10.58
N TYR A 387 -10.58 -1.83 -10.30
CA TYR A 387 -9.86 -2.77 -11.14
C TYR A 387 -10.32 -4.18 -10.77
N ASP A 388 -11.52 -4.56 -11.23
CA ASP A 388 -12.23 -5.75 -10.77
C ASP A 388 -11.43 -7.05 -10.95
N GLU A 389 -10.74 -7.24 -12.09
CA GLU A 389 -9.94 -8.45 -12.31
C GLU A 389 -8.78 -8.59 -11.30
N LEU A 390 -8.01 -7.52 -11.08
CA LEU A 390 -6.91 -7.52 -10.12
C LEU A 390 -7.42 -7.66 -8.69
N ASN A 391 -8.46 -6.91 -8.31
CA ASN A 391 -9.07 -7.00 -6.99
C ASN A 391 -9.64 -8.41 -6.72
N GLY A 392 -10.25 -9.05 -7.72
CA GLY A 392 -10.76 -10.41 -7.63
C GLY A 392 -9.66 -11.42 -7.32
N ARG A 393 -8.54 -11.38 -8.06
CA ARG A 393 -7.37 -12.25 -7.78
C ARG A 393 -6.80 -12.08 -6.38
N VAL A 394 -6.77 -10.85 -5.88
CA VAL A 394 -6.31 -10.58 -4.51
C VAL A 394 -7.32 -11.09 -3.49
N SER A 395 -8.62 -10.92 -3.76
CA SER A 395 -9.69 -11.47 -2.92
C SER A 395 -9.58 -12.99 -2.82
N ASP A 396 -9.38 -13.69 -3.94
CA ASP A 396 -9.23 -15.15 -3.96
C ASP A 396 -8.02 -15.62 -3.16
N ALA A 397 -6.88 -14.95 -3.33
CA ALA A 397 -5.65 -15.25 -2.59
C ALA A 397 -5.80 -15.03 -1.08
N LEU A 398 -6.50 -13.96 -0.67
CA LEU A 398 -6.79 -13.69 0.74
C LEU A 398 -7.83 -14.68 1.31
N GLY A 399 -8.80 -15.12 0.52
CA GLY A 399 -9.75 -16.18 0.92
C GLY A 399 -9.08 -17.54 1.14
N GLU A 400 -8.06 -17.89 0.34
CA GLU A 400 -7.22 -19.06 0.59
C GLU A 400 -6.42 -18.90 1.89
N LEU A 401 -5.85 -17.72 2.14
CA LEU A 401 -5.17 -17.44 3.41
C LEU A 401 -6.13 -17.62 4.60
N GLU A 402 -7.34 -17.07 4.54
CA GLU A 402 -8.37 -17.23 5.58
C GLU A 402 -8.68 -18.71 5.84
N ARG A 403 -8.85 -19.53 4.80
CA ARG A 403 -9.04 -20.99 4.95
C ARG A 403 -7.86 -21.68 5.63
N ARG A 404 -6.63 -21.35 5.25
CA ARG A 404 -5.42 -21.91 5.89
C ARG A 404 -5.29 -21.50 7.35
N VAL A 405 -5.63 -20.24 7.68
CA VAL A 405 -5.68 -19.75 9.05
C VAL A 405 -6.75 -20.53 9.82
N GLY A 406 -7.98 -20.64 9.32
CA GLY A 406 -9.04 -21.42 9.96
C GLY A 406 -8.64 -22.87 10.22
N ALA A 407 -8.05 -23.55 9.23
CA ALA A 407 -7.56 -24.93 9.37
C ALA A 407 -6.42 -25.11 10.39
N ALA A 408 -5.73 -24.03 10.77
CA ALA A 408 -4.73 -24.06 11.83
C ALA A 408 -5.34 -23.98 13.24
N PHE A 409 -6.60 -23.54 13.37
CA PHE A 409 -7.32 -23.41 14.65
C PHE A 409 -8.44 -24.43 14.84
N SER A 410 -8.87 -25.14 13.79
CA SER A 410 -9.90 -26.18 13.88
C SER A 410 -9.39 -27.58 14.25
N GLY A 411 -8.08 -27.77 14.40
CA GLY A 411 -7.46 -28.99 14.92
C GLY A 411 -6.88 -28.75 16.29
#